data_AF-A0A652JUF9-F1
#
_entry.id   AF-A0A652JUF9-F1
#
_cell.length_a   1.000
_cell.length_b   1.000
_cell.length_c   1.000
_cell.angle_alpha   90.00
_cell.angle_beta   90.00
_cell.angle_gamma   90.00
#
_symmetry.space_group_name_H-M   'P 1'
#
loop_
_entity.id
_entity.type
_entity.pdbx_description
1 polymer ?
#
loop_
_entity_poly.entity_id
_entity_poly.type
_entity_poly.pdbx_seq_one_letter_code
_entity_poly.pdbx_strand_id
1 'polypeptide(L)' 'MEPLTDRQIRSSFVNCTKGEASRLRLPLDFAALPWEDLDFLGWVDPGAPLR' A
#
# COMPACT_ATOMS: atom_id res chain seq x y z
N MET A 1 -2.28 -7.35 -14.04
CA MET A 1 -1.38 -8.02 -13.07
C MET A 1 -2.19 -8.85 -12.09
N GLU A 2 -1.57 -9.80 -11.38
CA GLU A 2 -2.24 -10.46 -10.23
C GLU A 2 -2.43 -9.43 -9.09
N PRO A 3 -3.64 -9.28 -8.52
CA PRO A 3 -3.87 -8.41 -7.38
C PRO A 3 -2.95 -8.72 -6.19
N LEU A 4 -2.32 -7.69 -5.65
CA LEU A 4 -1.49 -7.85 -4.45
C LEU A 4 -2.36 -7.79 -3.18
N THR A 5 -2.01 -8.64 -2.21
CA THR A 5 -2.58 -8.58 -0.87
C THR A 5 -1.94 -7.47 -0.04
N ASP A 6 -2.64 -7.03 1.01
CA ASP A 6 -2.11 -6.08 1.99
C ASP A 6 -0.76 -6.52 2.56
N ARG A 7 -0.61 -7.83 2.81
CA ARG A 7 0.61 -8.40 3.36
C ARG A 7 1.78 -8.25 2.38
N GLN A 8 1.54 -8.51 1.08
CA GLN A 8 2.57 -8.40 0.05
C GLN A 8 3.06 -6.95 -0.06
N ILE A 9 2.14 -5.97 -0.13
CA ILE A 9 2.51 -4.55 -0.19
C ILE A 9 3.35 -4.15 1.03
N ARG A 10 2.92 -4.50 2.24
CA ARG A 10 3.65 -4.15 3.48
C ARG A 10 5.04 -4.77 3.52
N SER A 11 5.20 -5.97 2.96
CA SER A 11 6.50 -6.65 2.92
C SER A 11 7.49 -6.03 1.92
N SER A 12 7.01 -5.23 0.96
CA SER A 12 7.85 -4.59 -0.06
C SER A 12 8.57 -3.32 0.43
N PHE A 13 8.22 -2.78 1.60
CA PHE A 13 8.90 -1.61 2.16
C PHE A 13 10.23 -1.99 2.80
N VAL A 14 11.33 -1.69 2.10
CA VAL A 14 12.71 -1.96 2.54
C VAL A 14 13.38 -0.79 3.25
N ASN A 15 12.78 0.40 3.17
CA ASN A 15 13.32 1.68 3.66
C ASN A 15 12.67 2.16 4.97
N CYS A 16 11.82 1.34 5.60
CA CYS A 16 11.23 1.62 6.91
C CYS A 16 11.32 0.37 7.81
N THR A 17 11.05 0.56 9.10
CA THR A 17 10.96 -0.57 10.03
C THR A 17 9.72 -1.42 9.75
N LYS A 18 9.76 -2.70 10.17
CA LYS A 18 8.60 -3.61 10.08
C LYS A 18 7.36 -3.05 10.79
N GLY A 19 7.55 -2.33 11.89
CA GLY A 19 6.47 -1.71 12.65
C GLY A 19 5.85 -0.51 11.94
N GLU A 20 6.64 0.27 11.20
CA GLU A 20 6.11 1.35 10.36
C GLU A 20 5.30 0.76 9.19
N ALA A 21 5.86 -0.24 8.49
CA ALA A 21 5.17 -0.93 7.41
C ALA A 21 3.84 -1.58 7.85
N SER A 22 3.78 -2.15 9.06
CA SER A 22 2.55 -2.78 9.58
C SER A 22 1.45 -1.78 9.95
N ARG A 23 1.81 -0.53 10.30
CA ARG A 23 0.85 0.52 10.69
C ARG A 23 0.38 1.40 9.55
N LEU A 24 1.07 1.36 8.40
CA LEU A 24 0.69 2.10 7.21
C LEU A 24 -0.77 1.77 6.82
N ARG A 25 -1.58 2.77 6.49
CA ARG A 25 -2.93 2.52 5.98
C ARG A 25 -2.91 2.50 4.46
N LEU A 26 -3.48 1.44 3.88
CA LEU A 26 -3.69 1.31 2.44
C LEU A 26 -4.85 2.22 1.99
N PRO A 27 -5.01 2.44 0.66
CA PRO A 27 -6.20 3.10 0.12
C PRO A 27 -7.50 2.50 0.65
N LEU A 28 -8.51 3.32 0.92
CA LEU A 28 -9.80 2.86 1.44
C LEU A 28 -10.50 1.89 0.48
N ASP A 29 -10.26 2.06 -0.81
CA ASP A 29 -10.77 1.31 -1.94
C ASP A 29 -9.79 0.25 -2.45
N PHE A 30 -8.80 -0.17 -1.65
CA PHE A 30 -7.75 -1.10 -2.05
C PHE A 30 -8.27 -2.38 -2.73
N ALA A 31 -9.36 -2.95 -2.22
CA ALA A 31 -9.97 -4.16 -2.77
C ALA A 31 -10.65 -3.96 -4.13
N ALA A 32 -10.94 -2.71 -4.51
CA ALA A 32 -11.59 -2.33 -5.76
C ALA A 32 -10.61 -1.74 -6.78
N LEU A 33 -9.31 -1.74 -6.50
CA LEU A 33 -8.30 -1.21 -7.42
C LEU A 33 -8.28 -1.99 -8.75
N PRO A 34 -8.18 -1.31 -9.89
CA PRO A 34 -8.14 -1.94 -11.21
C PRO A 34 -6.73 -2.48 -11.52
N TRP A 35 -6.31 -3.55 -10.85
CA TRP A 35 -4.97 -4.15 -10.96
C TRP A 35 -4.53 -4.56 -12.36
N GLU A 36 -5.47 -4.77 -13.27
CA GLU A 36 -5.17 -5.12 -14.66
C GLU A 36 -4.64 -3.94 -15.46
N ASP A 37 -5.09 -2.73 -15.13
CA ASP A 37 -4.78 -1.48 -15.86
C ASP A 37 -3.79 -0.57 -15.10
N LEU A 38 -3.36 -0.96 -13.90
CA LEU A 38 -2.45 -0.19 -13.05
C LEU A 38 -0.98 -0.47 -13.36
N ASP A 39 -0.29 0.50 -13.97
CA ASP A 39 1.17 0.49 -14.08
C ASP A 39 1.85 0.84 -12.74
N PHE A 40 1.25 1.78 -11.99
CA PHE A 40 1.77 2.25 -10.71
C PHE A 40 0.65 2.46 -9.70
N LEU A 41 0.87 2.04 -8.46
CA LEU A 41 0.00 2.33 -7.33
C LEU A 41 0.67 3.38 -6.43
N GLY A 42 0.08 4.57 -6.35
CA GLY A 42 0.51 5.64 -5.44
C GLY A 42 -0.64 6.09 -4.54
N TRP A 43 -0.35 6.34 -3.27
CA TRP A 43 -1.32 6.88 -2.32
C TRP A 43 -0.60 7.64 -1.20
N VAL A 44 -1.38 8.44 -0.45
CA VAL A 44 -0.94 9.06 0.80
C VAL A 44 -1.55 8.27 1.94
N ASP A 45 -0.75 7.86 2.92
CA ASP A 45 -1.24 7.19 4.13
C ASP A 45 -2.19 8.14 4.89
N PRO A 46 -3.50 7.83 5.00
CA PRO A 46 -4.45 8.66 5.75
C PRO A 46 -4.08 8.84 7.22
N GLY A 47 -3.21 7.98 7.78
CA GLY A 47 -2.69 8.09 9.14
C GLY A 47 -1.43 8.92 9.29
N ALA A 48 -0.84 9.37 8.21
CA ALA A 48 0.34 10.22 8.20
C ALA A 48 0.23 11.30 7.10
N PRO A 49 -0.80 12.17 7.12
CA PRO A 49 -1.09 13.13 6.04
C PRO A 49 -0.06 14.28 5.91
N LEU A 50 0.95 14.33 6.79
CA LEU A 50 1.93 15.42 6.89
C LEU A 50 3.38 14.94 6.69
N ARG A 51 3.59 13.75 6.12
CA ARG A 51 4.93 13.25 5.77
C ARG A 51 5.24 13.43 4.30
#